data_AF-A0A1R2BGD4-F1
#
_entry.id   AF-A0A1R2BGD4-F1
#
_cell.length_a   1.000
_cell.length_b   1.000
_cell.length_c   1.000
_cell.angle_alpha   90.00
_cell.angle_beta   90.00
_cell.angle_gamma   90.00
#
_symmetry.space_group_name_H-M   'P 1'
#
loop_
_entity.id
_entity.type
_entity.pdbx_description
1 polymer ?
#
loop_
_entity_poly.entity_id
_entity_poly.type
_entity_poly.pdbx_seq_one_letter_code
_entity_poly.pdbx_strand_id
1 'polypeptide(L)'
;MLIEVFKFLDVYDLSKSLALVNKEYYHTTWEPELWRYLIVRDFKEEISIETNLRHRYLELFMNCCIECKKFTDNDNYYVCPLIKRVLCWPCRRLNKYKLISKTEIQTLYKISPSLLNLKFGIAHRRASVIYKGLFLESLKNFRQKNKKFVLEKLYEELDDNCKLIRDIKEIDIANMDKVFERYEKILKVEVNWDCSNHDKEYRKLYKFIRNGTAKVNFKKIFKNLKKKRN
;
A
#
# COMPACT_ATOMS: atom_id res chain seq x y z
N MET A 1 -16.25 -0.12 35.20
CA MET A 1 -16.31 1.01 34.24
C MET A 1 -15.08 1.04 33.31
N LEU A 2 -13.85 0.90 33.81
CA LEU A 2 -12.64 0.89 32.94
C LEU A 2 -12.55 -0.35 32.02
N ILE A 3 -12.96 -1.53 32.48
CA ILE A 3 -13.02 -2.75 31.66
C ILE A 3 -13.86 -2.52 30.39
N GLU A 4 -15.03 -1.89 30.52
CA GLU A 4 -15.92 -1.59 29.38
C GLU A 4 -15.26 -0.71 28.32
N VAL A 5 -14.40 0.22 28.73
CA VAL A 5 -13.63 1.04 27.80
C VAL A 5 -12.52 0.22 27.15
N PHE A 6 -11.82 -0.59 27.92
CA PHE A 6 -10.67 -1.38 27.44
C PHE A 6 -11.08 -2.47 26.43
N LYS A 7 -12.31 -2.95 26.51
CA LYS A 7 -12.91 -3.89 25.54
C LYS A 7 -12.90 -3.37 24.09
N PHE A 8 -12.80 -2.06 23.86
CA PHE A 8 -12.75 -1.46 22.51
C PHE A 8 -11.33 -1.32 21.95
N LEU A 9 -10.30 -1.57 22.75
CA LEU A 9 -8.92 -1.35 22.36
C LEU A 9 -8.29 -2.61 21.77
N ASP A 10 -7.22 -2.43 21.00
CA ASP A 10 -6.43 -3.53 20.51
C ASP A 10 -5.40 -4.01 21.55
N VAL A 11 -4.81 -5.18 21.33
CA VAL A 11 -3.82 -5.72 22.29
C VAL A 11 -2.57 -4.85 22.40
N TYR A 12 -2.21 -4.08 21.36
CA TYR A 12 -1.02 -3.24 21.40
C TYR A 12 -1.23 -2.04 22.32
N ASP A 13 -2.40 -1.41 22.25
CA ASP A 13 -2.80 -0.32 23.15
C ASP A 13 -2.85 -0.79 24.61
N LEU A 14 -3.44 -1.97 24.84
CA LEU A 14 -3.54 -2.58 26.16
C LEU A 14 -2.16 -2.94 26.73
N SER A 15 -1.30 -3.56 25.94
CA SER A 15 -0.01 -4.10 26.41
C SER A 15 1.12 -3.08 26.47
N LYS A 16 1.13 -2.06 25.62
CA LYS A 16 2.23 -1.08 25.54
C LYS A 16 1.92 0.27 26.15
N SER A 17 0.66 0.70 26.14
CA SER A 17 0.31 2.08 26.51
C SER A 17 -0.41 2.10 27.84
N LEU A 18 -1.54 1.39 27.98
CA LEU A 18 -2.42 1.54 29.14
C LEU A 18 -1.84 0.97 30.43
N ALA A 19 -1.16 -0.17 30.37
CA ALA A 19 -0.52 -0.78 31.54
C ALA A 19 0.55 0.12 32.20
N LEU A 20 1.03 1.16 31.50
CA LEU A 20 2.05 2.09 31.99
C LEU A 20 1.49 3.42 32.52
N VAL A 21 0.17 3.68 32.36
CA VAL A 21 -0.44 4.97 32.71
C VAL A 21 -0.54 5.15 34.22
N ASN A 22 -1.16 4.19 34.91
CA ASN A 22 -1.28 4.19 36.37
C ASN A 22 -1.54 2.76 36.88
N LYS A 23 -1.54 2.59 38.21
CA LYS A 23 -1.75 1.28 38.85
C LYS A 23 -3.12 0.68 38.54
N GLU A 24 -4.17 1.49 38.53
CA GLU A 24 -5.54 1.02 38.28
C GLU A 24 -5.70 0.47 36.86
N TYR A 25 -5.10 1.14 35.87
CA TYR A 25 -5.09 0.72 34.47
C TYR A 25 -4.29 -0.55 34.31
N TYR A 26 -3.12 -0.62 34.97
CA TYR A 26 -2.34 -1.86 35.06
C TYR A 26 -3.23 -3.00 35.56
N HIS A 27 -3.83 -2.90 36.75
CA HIS A 27 -4.70 -3.93 37.30
C HIS A 27 -5.85 -4.31 36.35
N THR A 28 -6.50 -3.31 35.74
CA THR A 28 -7.58 -3.53 34.76
C THR A 28 -7.10 -4.36 33.56
N THR A 29 -5.88 -4.15 33.06
CA THR A 29 -5.32 -4.98 31.97
C THR A 29 -5.03 -6.43 32.36
N TRP A 30 -5.04 -6.76 33.65
CA TRP A 30 -4.88 -8.14 34.15
C TRP A 30 -6.20 -8.85 34.42
N GLU A 31 -7.33 -8.16 34.31
CA GLU A 31 -8.65 -8.73 34.61
C GLU A 31 -9.03 -9.85 33.64
N PRO A 32 -9.37 -11.06 34.12
CA PRO A 32 -9.72 -12.20 33.26
C PRO A 32 -10.90 -11.92 32.33
N GLU A 33 -11.89 -11.14 32.80
CA GLU A 33 -13.07 -10.76 32.02
C GLU A 33 -12.70 -10.01 30.73
N LEU A 34 -11.71 -9.12 30.81
CA LEU A 34 -11.22 -8.38 29.66
C LEU A 34 -10.66 -9.34 28.61
N TRP A 35 -9.79 -10.26 29.02
CA TRP A 35 -9.18 -11.22 28.10
C TRP A 35 -10.19 -12.20 27.53
N ARG A 36 -11.18 -12.65 28.31
CA ARG A 36 -12.30 -13.46 27.80
C ARG A 36 -13.01 -12.75 26.67
N TYR A 37 -13.37 -11.48 26.88
CA TYR A 37 -14.06 -10.67 25.88
C TYR A 37 -13.22 -10.52 24.61
N LEU A 38 -11.93 -10.19 24.76
CA LEU A 38 -11.03 -10.02 23.62
C LEU A 38 -10.88 -11.32 22.80
N ILE A 39 -10.87 -12.50 23.46
CA ILE A 39 -10.79 -13.77 22.74
C ILE A 39 -12.05 -14.01 21.90
N VAL A 40 -13.23 -13.82 22.49
CA VAL A 40 -14.51 -13.97 21.77
C VAL A 40 -14.59 -12.97 20.61
N ARG A 41 -14.22 -11.71 20.84
CA ARG A 41 -14.24 -10.65 19.83
C ARG A 41 -13.30 -10.94 18.66
N ASP A 42 -12.06 -11.33 18.95
CA ASP A 42 -11.00 -11.39 17.95
C ASP A 42 -10.90 -12.77 17.27
N PHE A 43 -11.28 -13.85 17.95
CA PHE A 43 -11.13 -15.22 17.48
C PHE A 43 -12.43 -16.03 17.43
N LYS A 44 -13.54 -15.51 18.00
CA LYS A 44 -14.84 -16.22 18.09
C LYS A 44 -14.74 -17.57 18.80
N GLU A 45 -13.85 -17.66 19.79
CA GLU A 45 -13.63 -18.87 20.59
C GLU A 45 -14.30 -18.70 21.96
N GLU A 46 -15.12 -19.69 22.35
CA GLU A 46 -15.68 -19.78 23.69
C GLU A 46 -14.73 -20.57 24.58
N ILE A 47 -14.39 -20.01 25.75
CA ILE A 47 -13.35 -20.57 26.62
C ILE A 47 -13.85 -20.65 28.06
N SER A 48 -13.49 -21.77 28.71
CA SER A 48 -13.67 -22.00 30.15
C SER A 48 -12.86 -21.02 31.00
N ILE A 49 -13.46 -20.56 32.10
CA ILE A 49 -12.87 -19.60 33.05
C ILE A 49 -11.61 -20.16 33.74
N GLU A 50 -11.41 -21.48 33.73
CA GLU A 50 -10.32 -22.16 34.43
C GLU A 50 -8.94 -22.00 33.77
N THR A 51 -8.87 -21.41 32.59
CA THR A 51 -7.61 -21.19 31.86
C THR A 51 -7.04 -19.80 32.12
N ASN A 52 -5.71 -19.66 32.04
CA ASN A 52 -5.09 -18.33 32.00
C ASN A 52 -5.45 -17.64 30.67
N LEU A 53 -6.55 -16.89 30.68
CA LEU A 53 -7.15 -16.28 29.49
C LEU A 53 -6.20 -15.32 28.78
N ARG A 54 -5.35 -14.61 29.51
CA ARG A 54 -4.32 -13.76 28.90
C ARG A 54 -3.31 -14.58 28.11
N HIS A 55 -2.79 -15.65 28.70
CA HIS A 55 -1.85 -16.53 28.03
C HIS A 55 -2.50 -17.15 26.78
N ARG A 56 -3.74 -17.62 26.91
CA ARG A 56 -4.51 -18.17 25.79
C ARG A 56 -4.75 -17.15 24.68
N TYR A 57 -5.09 -15.89 25.01
CA TYR A 57 -5.21 -14.83 24.02
C TYR A 57 -3.89 -14.64 23.25
N LEU A 58 -2.75 -14.60 23.95
CA LEU A 58 -1.44 -14.43 23.32
C LEU A 58 -1.09 -15.62 22.41
N GLU A 59 -1.39 -16.84 22.83
CA GLU A 59 -1.23 -18.05 22.02
C GLU A 59 -2.06 -17.95 20.72
N LEU A 60 -3.35 -17.62 20.84
CA LEU A 60 -4.24 -17.42 19.68
C LEU A 60 -3.74 -16.28 18.79
N PHE A 61 -3.28 -15.18 19.38
CA PHE A 61 -2.77 -14.04 18.65
C PHE A 61 -1.53 -14.38 17.80
N MET A 62 -0.66 -15.22 18.33
CA MET A 62 0.56 -15.67 17.69
C MET A 62 0.33 -16.77 16.64
N ASN A 63 -0.65 -17.66 16.86
CA ASN A 63 -0.81 -18.87 16.05
C ASN A 63 -2.03 -18.86 15.11
N CYS A 64 -3.01 -17.98 15.33
CA CYS A 64 -4.15 -17.89 14.44
C CYS A 64 -3.88 -16.97 13.25
N CYS A 65 -4.42 -17.36 12.10
CA CYS A 65 -4.45 -16.52 10.92
C CYS A 65 -5.22 -15.22 11.22
N ILE A 66 -4.60 -14.06 10.98
CA ILE A 66 -5.24 -12.75 11.23
C ILE A 66 -6.54 -12.56 10.43
N GLU A 67 -6.66 -13.24 9.28
CA GLU A 67 -7.82 -13.13 8.41
C GLU A 67 -8.96 -14.08 8.81
N CYS A 68 -8.72 -15.39 8.72
CA CYS A 68 -9.77 -16.39 8.98
C CYS A 68 -9.93 -16.76 10.45
N LYS A 69 -9.06 -16.26 11.34
CA LYS A 69 -9.04 -16.50 12.78
C LYS A 69 -8.84 -17.95 13.21
N LYS A 70 -8.58 -18.86 12.27
CA LYS A 70 -8.29 -20.27 12.55
C LYS A 70 -6.84 -20.46 12.94
N PHE A 71 -6.60 -21.40 13.86
CA PHE A 71 -5.26 -21.88 14.20
C PHE A 71 -4.59 -22.42 12.94
N THR A 72 -3.30 -22.11 12.77
CA THR A 72 -2.52 -22.66 11.67
C THR A 72 -1.64 -23.78 12.16
N ASP A 73 -1.62 -24.91 11.46
CA ASP A 73 -0.69 -26.00 11.75
C ASP A 73 0.76 -25.51 11.60
N ASN A 74 1.65 -26.03 12.44
CA ASN A 74 3.04 -25.57 12.60
C ASN A 74 3.87 -25.54 11.28
N ASP A 75 3.44 -26.25 10.23
CA ASP A 75 4.16 -26.33 8.95
C ASP A 75 3.54 -25.48 7.82
N ASN A 76 2.36 -24.88 8.03
CA ASN A 76 1.54 -24.32 6.95
C ASN A 76 1.15 -22.85 7.14
N TYR A 77 2.08 -22.04 7.65
CA TYR A 77 1.81 -20.63 7.92
C TYR A 77 2.88 -19.67 7.40
N TYR A 78 2.45 -18.41 7.19
CA TYR A 78 3.30 -17.32 6.75
C TYR A 78 3.19 -16.16 7.75
N VAL A 79 4.32 -15.77 8.35
CA VAL A 79 4.37 -14.55 9.16
C VAL A 79 4.50 -13.34 8.25
N CYS A 80 3.47 -12.50 8.22
CA CYS A 80 3.49 -11.31 7.40
C CYS A 80 4.57 -10.33 7.90
N PRO A 81 5.53 -9.92 7.05
CA PRO A 81 6.70 -9.17 7.48
C PRO A 81 6.39 -7.75 7.94
N LEU A 82 5.23 -7.20 7.55
CA LEU A 82 4.84 -5.83 7.86
C LEU A 82 4.05 -5.74 9.16
N ILE A 83 3.05 -6.61 9.35
CA ILE A 83 2.19 -6.62 10.54
C ILE A 83 2.66 -7.61 11.62
N LYS A 84 3.66 -8.45 11.32
CA LYS A 84 4.20 -9.49 12.21
C LYS A 84 3.12 -10.43 12.78
N ARG A 85 2.10 -10.71 11.97
CA ARG A 85 1.01 -11.64 12.29
C ARG A 85 0.97 -12.81 11.32
N VAL A 86 0.40 -13.91 11.78
CA VAL A 86 0.28 -15.14 11.00
C VAL A 86 -0.83 -15.03 9.97
N LEU A 87 -0.58 -15.57 8.78
CA LEU A 87 -1.55 -15.81 7.71
C LEU A 87 -1.43 -17.27 7.29
N CYS A 88 -2.57 -17.96 7.14
CA CYS A 88 -2.58 -19.24 6.45
C CYS A 88 -2.30 -19.05 4.95
N TRP A 89 -1.83 -20.11 4.28
CA TRP A 89 -1.53 -20.06 2.85
C TRP A 89 -2.67 -19.54 1.97
N PRO A 90 -3.94 -19.94 2.14
CA PRO A 90 -5.06 -19.37 1.38
C PRO A 90 -5.22 -17.87 1.59
N CYS A 91 -5.24 -17.41 2.85
CA CYS A 91 -5.45 -15.99 3.16
C CYS A 91 -4.27 -15.11 2.72
N ARG A 92 -3.04 -15.65 2.72
CA ARG A 92 -1.86 -14.95 2.20
C ARG A 92 -2.03 -14.51 0.74
N ARG A 93 -2.77 -15.27 -0.06
CA ARG A 93 -2.97 -15.01 -1.49
C ARG A 93 -3.95 -13.86 -1.77
N LEU A 94 -4.67 -13.39 -0.75
CA LEU A 94 -5.60 -12.27 -0.89
C LEU A 94 -4.87 -11.01 -1.33
N ASN A 95 -5.49 -10.23 -2.22
CA ASN A 95 -4.88 -9.05 -2.83
C ASN A 95 -4.38 -8.02 -1.79
N LYS A 96 -5.06 -7.88 -0.64
CA LYS A 96 -4.66 -6.96 0.43
C LYS A 96 -3.33 -7.31 1.11
N TYR A 97 -2.91 -8.58 1.04
CA TYR A 97 -1.64 -9.05 1.60
C TYR A 97 -0.54 -9.23 0.56
N LYS A 98 -0.82 -8.97 -0.73
CA LYS A 98 0.20 -8.98 -1.77
C LYS A 98 1.26 -7.93 -1.46
N LEU A 99 2.51 -8.38 -1.48
CA LEU A 99 3.67 -7.54 -1.26
C LEU A 99 4.33 -7.21 -2.60
N ILE A 100 4.98 -6.05 -2.64
CA ILE A 100 5.86 -5.65 -3.73
C ILE A 100 7.17 -5.16 -3.13
N SER A 101 8.29 -5.60 -3.70
CA SER A 101 9.62 -5.19 -3.26
C SER A 101 10.03 -3.84 -3.86
N LYS A 102 10.95 -3.17 -3.16
CA LYS A 102 11.60 -1.95 -3.63
C LYS A 102 12.22 -2.15 -5.02
N THR A 103 12.84 -3.30 -5.24
CA THR A 103 13.45 -3.68 -6.52
C THR A 103 12.42 -3.83 -7.63
N GLU A 104 11.30 -4.52 -7.39
CA GLU A 104 10.22 -4.66 -8.37
C GLU A 104 9.59 -3.32 -8.76
N ILE A 105 9.45 -2.38 -7.81
CA ILE A 105 8.99 -1.02 -8.11
C ILE A 105 9.97 -0.33 -9.08
N GLN A 106 11.28 -0.43 -8.82
CA GLN A 106 12.31 0.18 -9.66
C GLN A 106 12.41 -0.46 -11.04
N THR A 107 12.38 -1.78 -11.13
CA THR A 107 12.61 -2.50 -12.39
C THR A 107 11.35 -2.57 -13.26
N LEU A 108 10.19 -2.84 -12.67
CA LEU A 108 8.94 -3.06 -13.40
C LEU A 108 8.21 -1.74 -13.65
N TYR A 109 7.98 -0.94 -12.60
CA TYR A 109 7.27 0.34 -12.74
C TYR A 109 8.18 1.47 -13.23
N LYS A 110 9.51 1.30 -13.13
CA LYS A 110 10.53 2.28 -13.55
C LYS A 110 10.44 3.58 -12.76
N ILE A 111 10.12 3.48 -11.46
CA ILE A 111 9.95 4.61 -10.55
C ILE A 111 10.94 4.48 -9.40
N SER A 112 11.59 5.58 -9.04
CA SER A 112 12.38 5.61 -7.81
C SER A 112 11.44 5.61 -6.59
N PRO A 113 11.55 4.63 -5.68
CA PRO A 113 10.71 4.56 -4.48
C PRO A 113 10.85 5.78 -3.56
N SER A 114 11.99 6.49 -3.63
CA SER A 114 12.18 7.74 -2.89
C SER A 114 11.21 8.85 -3.30
N LEU A 115 10.67 8.79 -4.52
CA LEU A 115 9.69 9.77 -5.01
C LEU A 115 8.27 9.53 -4.46
N LEU A 116 8.03 8.35 -3.88
CA LEU A 116 6.70 7.93 -3.43
C LEU A 116 6.51 8.03 -1.91
N ASN A 117 7.52 8.51 -1.16
CA ASN A 117 7.49 8.64 0.32
C ASN A 117 7.00 7.36 1.04
N LEU A 118 7.37 6.19 0.53
CA LEU A 118 6.92 4.91 1.05
C LEU A 118 7.79 4.44 2.21
N LYS A 119 7.15 3.92 3.27
CA LYS A 119 7.82 3.21 4.37
C LYS A 119 7.88 1.71 4.04
N PHE A 120 9.09 1.17 3.92
CA PHE A 120 9.33 -0.24 3.64
C PHE A 120 9.58 -1.01 4.92
N GLY A 121 9.02 -2.22 5.02
CA GLY A 121 9.43 -3.20 6.00
C GLY A 121 10.40 -4.21 5.41
N ILE A 122 10.95 -5.08 6.27
CA ILE A 122 11.93 -6.10 5.88
C ILE A 122 11.26 -7.48 5.88
N ALA A 123 11.28 -8.14 4.73
CA ALA A 123 10.83 -9.52 4.54
C ALA A 123 11.96 -10.54 4.63
N HIS A 124 11.60 -11.82 4.43
CA HIS A 124 12.56 -12.92 4.32
C HIS A 124 13.65 -12.60 3.27
N ARG A 125 14.89 -13.08 3.51
CA ARG A 125 16.10 -12.72 2.73
C ARG A 125 16.42 -11.21 2.71
N ARG A 126 15.99 -10.47 3.73
CA ARG A 126 16.26 -9.02 3.90
C ARG A 126 15.72 -8.14 2.75
N ALA A 127 14.73 -8.63 2.00
CA ALA A 127 14.10 -7.85 0.95
C ALA A 127 13.26 -6.70 1.55
N SER A 128 13.46 -5.47 1.06
CA SER A 128 12.61 -4.32 1.44
C SER A 128 11.29 -4.38 0.68
N VAL A 129 10.16 -4.48 1.40
CA VAL A 129 8.82 -4.68 0.82
C VAL A 129 7.77 -3.74 1.41
N ILE A 130 6.67 -3.56 0.68
CA ILE A 130 5.46 -2.86 1.11
C ILE A 130 4.22 -3.60 0.57
N TYR A 131 3.04 -3.37 1.12
CA TYR A 131 1.80 -3.82 0.51
C TYR A 131 1.59 -3.19 -0.87
N LYS A 132 1.24 -4.02 -1.85
CA LYS A 132 0.99 -3.60 -3.23
C LYS A 132 -0.12 -2.56 -3.31
N GLY A 133 -1.18 -2.69 -2.51
CA GLY A 133 -2.28 -1.72 -2.45
C GLY A 133 -1.80 -0.31 -2.07
N LEU A 134 -1.03 -0.19 -0.99
CA LEU A 134 -0.44 1.08 -0.54
C LEU A 134 0.48 1.71 -1.59
N PHE A 135 1.28 0.87 -2.26
CA PHE A 135 2.12 1.31 -3.37
C PHE A 135 1.29 1.87 -4.53
N LEU A 136 0.23 1.17 -4.97
CA LEU A 136 -0.62 1.61 -6.09
C LEU A 136 -1.34 2.92 -5.78
N GLU A 137 -1.80 3.10 -4.54
CA GLU A 137 -2.41 4.35 -4.09
C GLU A 137 -1.40 5.51 -4.13
N SER A 138 -0.20 5.29 -3.58
CA SER A 138 0.87 6.30 -3.61
C SER A 138 1.32 6.62 -5.03
N LEU A 139 1.35 5.63 -5.90
CA LEU A 139 1.66 5.78 -7.33
C LEU A 139 0.61 6.63 -8.04
N LYS A 140 -0.68 6.40 -7.78
CA LYS A 140 -1.77 7.21 -8.31
C LYS A 140 -1.64 8.67 -7.89
N ASN A 141 -1.37 8.91 -6.60
CA ASN A 141 -1.18 10.26 -6.05
C ASN A 141 0.03 10.98 -6.68
N PHE A 142 1.15 10.26 -6.85
CA PHE A 142 2.34 10.77 -7.53
C PHE A 142 2.04 11.19 -8.98
N ARG A 143 1.33 10.34 -9.74
CA ARG A 143 0.95 10.64 -11.13
C ARG A 143 0.01 11.82 -11.23
N GLN A 144 -0.97 11.90 -10.32
CA GLN A 144 -1.90 13.03 -10.25
C GLN A 144 -1.14 14.34 -10.02
N LYS A 145 -0.18 14.35 -9.09
CA LYS A 145 0.66 15.52 -8.83
C LYS A 145 1.46 15.94 -10.06
N ASN A 146 2.08 14.98 -10.76
CA ASN A 146 2.84 15.28 -11.97
C ASN A 146 1.95 15.77 -13.11
N LYS A 147 0.77 15.17 -13.30
CA LYS A 147 -0.21 15.60 -14.31
C LYS A 147 -0.65 17.04 -14.06
N LYS A 148 -0.97 17.38 -12.81
CA LYS A 148 -1.31 18.75 -12.41
C LYS A 148 -0.17 19.73 -12.73
N PHE A 149 1.06 19.40 -12.32
CA PHE A 149 2.24 20.22 -12.63
C PHE A 149 2.46 20.44 -14.13
N VAL A 150 2.31 19.38 -14.95
CA VAL A 150 2.45 19.48 -16.40
C VAL A 150 1.39 20.42 -16.99
N LEU A 151 0.14 20.28 -16.58
CA LEU A 151 -0.95 21.12 -17.06
C LEU A 151 -0.72 22.58 -16.68
N GLU A 152 -0.41 22.86 -15.41
CA GLU A 152 -0.07 24.20 -14.92
C GLU A 152 1.03 24.84 -15.79
N LYS A 153 2.08 24.09 -16.12
CA LYS A 153 3.16 24.58 -16.98
C LYS A 153 2.73 24.81 -18.42
N LEU A 154 1.90 23.95 -18.99
CA LEU A 154 1.42 24.14 -20.37
C LEU A 154 0.52 25.38 -20.49
N TYR A 155 -0.30 25.67 -19.46
CA TYR A 155 -1.18 26.83 -19.43
C TYR A 155 -0.46 28.18 -19.33
N GLU A 156 0.84 28.20 -19.04
CA GLU A 156 1.62 29.44 -19.09
C GLU A 156 1.67 30.04 -20.50
N GLU A 157 1.57 29.22 -21.56
CA GLU A 157 1.76 29.65 -22.97
C GLU A 157 0.72 29.07 -23.95
N LEU A 158 -0.14 28.15 -23.51
CA LEU A 158 -1.10 27.44 -24.35
C LEU A 158 -2.52 27.53 -23.76
N ASP A 159 -3.53 27.48 -24.63
CA ASP A 159 -4.94 27.51 -24.27
C ASP A 159 -5.59 26.11 -24.24
N ASP A 160 -6.82 26.05 -23.75
CA ASP A 160 -7.61 24.80 -23.71
C ASP A 160 -7.89 24.19 -25.09
N ASN A 161 -7.80 24.98 -26.16
CA ASN A 161 -7.99 24.52 -27.53
C ASN A 161 -6.74 23.79 -28.09
N CYS A 162 -5.60 23.88 -27.40
CA CYS A 162 -4.39 23.17 -27.80
C CYS A 162 -4.58 21.64 -27.68
N LYS A 163 -4.35 20.92 -28.79
CA LYS A 163 -4.41 19.43 -28.80
C LYS A 163 -3.58 18.81 -27.68
N LEU A 164 -2.37 19.30 -27.44
CA LEU A 164 -1.49 18.77 -26.40
C LEU A 164 -2.12 18.90 -25.00
N ILE A 165 -2.82 19.99 -24.71
CA ILE A 165 -3.51 20.17 -23.42
C ILE A 165 -4.64 19.17 -23.27
N ARG A 166 -5.48 19.02 -24.31
CA ARG A 166 -6.60 18.06 -24.31
C ARG A 166 -6.10 16.62 -24.12
N ASP A 167 -5.09 16.22 -24.89
CA ASP A 167 -4.50 14.88 -24.82
C ASP A 167 -3.94 14.61 -23.40
N ILE A 168 -3.29 15.59 -22.76
CA ILE A 168 -2.78 15.44 -21.38
C ILE A 168 -3.92 15.38 -20.36
N LYS A 169 -4.99 16.18 -20.52
CA LYS A 169 -6.19 16.16 -19.66
C LYS A 169 -6.85 14.79 -19.66
N GLU A 170 -6.89 14.10 -20.79
CA GLU A 170 -7.55 12.81 -20.96
C GLU A 170 -6.73 11.61 -20.43
N ILE A 171 -5.45 11.80 -20.05
CA ILE A 171 -4.63 10.72 -19.50
C ILE A 171 -5.28 10.09 -18.27
N ASP A 172 -5.63 8.81 -18.36
CA ASP A 172 -6.01 8.00 -17.23
C ASP A 172 -4.76 7.55 -16.45
N ILE A 173 -4.49 8.24 -15.35
CA ILE A 173 -3.33 7.97 -14.49
C ILE A 173 -3.39 6.63 -13.76
N ALA A 174 -4.59 6.06 -13.58
CA ALA A 174 -4.77 4.78 -12.91
C ALA A 174 -4.42 3.62 -13.85
N ASN A 175 -4.65 3.78 -15.14
CA ASN A 175 -4.49 2.75 -16.15
C ASN A 175 -3.28 2.97 -17.09
N MET A 176 -2.25 3.68 -16.65
CA MET A 176 -1.01 3.90 -17.44
C MET A 176 -0.13 2.65 -17.57
N ASP A 177 -0.44 1.59 -16.83
CA ASP A 177 0.35 0.36 -16.78
C ASP A 177 -0.51 -0.86 -17.09
N LYS A 178 0.02 -1.75 -17.94
CA LYS A 178 -0.51 -3.08 -18.15
C LYS A 178 0.35 -4.09 -17.40
N VAL A 179 -0.24 -4.73 -16.39
CA VAL A 179 0.46 -5.66 -15.51
C VAL A 179 0.22 -7.10 -15.97
N PHE A 180 1.30 -7.85 -16.20
CA PHE A 180 1.25 -9.27 -16.54
C PHE A 180 1.71 -10.09 -15.34
N GLU A 181 0.80 -10.89 -14.77
CA GLU A 181 1.05 -11.70 -13.57
C GLU A 181 0.95 -13.20 -13.88
N ARG A 182 1.79 -14.01 -13.23
CA ARG A 182 1.69 -15.47 -13.23
C ARG A 182 2.04 -16.00 -11.84
N TYR A 183 1.19 -16.88 -11.29
CA TYR A 183 1.37 -17.44 -9.94
C TYR A 183 1.70 -16.36 -8.88
N GLU A 184 0.93 -15.26 -8.89
CA GLU A 184 1.06 -14.12 -7.95
C GLU A 184 2.35 -13.30 -8.07
N LYS A 185 3.20 -13.60 -9.06
CA LYS A 185 4.40 -12.80 -9.37
C LYS A 185 4.12 -11.90 -10.57
N ILE A 186 4.55 -10.65 -10.45
CA ILE A 186 4.52 -9.71 -11.57
C ILE A 186 5.69 -10.07 -12.49
N LEU A 187 5.37 -10.55 -13.69
CA LEU A 187 6.38 -10.90 -14.69
C LEU A 187 6.85 -9.67 -15.47
N LYS A 188 5.90 -8.80 -15.82
CA LYS A 188 6.15 -7.63 -16.66
C LYS A 188 5.14 -6.54 -16.37
N VAL A 189 5.61 -5.29 -16.45
CA VAL A 189 4.74 -4.11 -16.51
C VAL A 189 5.08 -3.36 -17.79
N GLU A 190 4.08 -3.22 -18.65
CA GLU A 190 4.18 -2.45 -19.88
C GLU A 190 3.47 -1.12 -19.74
N VAL A 191 3.90 -0.15 -20.55
CA VAL A 191 3.20 1.14 -20.64
C VAL A 191 1.93 0.93 -21.45
N ASN A 192 0.79 1.30 -20.88
CA ASN A 192 -0.47 1.34 -21.61
C ASN A 192 -0.56 2.67 -22.38
N TRP A 193 0.07 2.70 -23.55
CA TRP A 193 0.00 3.86 -24.43
C TRP A 193 -1.40 3.99 -25.01
N ASP A 194 -1.85 5.22 -25.19
CA ASP A 194 -2.81 5.48 -26.24
C ASP A 194 -2.07 5.33 -27.58
N CYS A 195 -2.27 4.18 -28.22
CA CYS A 195 -1.57 3.75 -29.45
C CYS A 195 -1.73 4.77 -30.60
N SER A 196 -2.72 5.66 -30.51
CA SER A 196 -3.06 6.65 -31.52
C SER A 196 -2.14 7.88 -31.56
N ASN A 197 -1.37 8.16 -30.49
CA ASN A 197 -0.63 9.42 -30.37
C ASN A 197 0.88 9.28 -30.69
N HIS A 198 1.25 9.70 -31.91
CA HIS A 198 2.63 9.71 -32.40
C HIS A 198 3.44 10.95 -31.98
N ASP A 199 2.84 11.91 -31.27
CA ASP A 199 3.53 13.15 -30.91
C ASP A 199 4.67 12.91 -29.90
N LYS A 200 5.90 13.30 -30.28
CA LYS A 200 7.11 13.13 -29.46
C LYS A 200 7.04 13.93 -28.15
N GLU A 201 6.42 15.09 -28.14
CA GLU A 201 6.29 15.93 -26.93
C GLU A 201 5.25 15.34 -25.99
N TYR A 202 4.10 14.87 -26.51
CA TYR A 202 3.12 14.11 -25.71
C TYR A 202 3.79 12.92 -25.03
N ARG A 203 4.55 12.10 -25.77
CA ARG A 203 5.24 10.92 -25.20
C ARG A 203 6.23 11.27 -24.09
N LYS A 204 6.91 12.43 -24.17
CA LYS A 204 7.82 12.88 -23.11
C LYS A 204 7.04 13.28 -21.86
N LEU A 205 5.97 14.07 -22.02
CA LEU A 205 5.11 14.47 -20.92
C LEU A 205 4.43 13.28 -20.26
N TYR A 206 3.91 12.35 -21.06
CA TYR A 206 3.32 11.10 -20.58
C TYR A 206 4.32 10.29 -19.74
N LYS A 207 5.57 10.14 -20.20
CA LYS A 207 6.62 9.46 -19.42
C LYS A 207 6.88 10.20 -18.11
N PHE A 208 7.04 11.52 -18.14
CA PHE A 208 7.22 12.32 -16.93
C PHE A 208 6.07 12.14 -15.93
N ILE A 209 4.82 12.20 -16.39
CA ILE A 209 3.65 11.94 -15.55
C ILE A 209 3.73 10.54 -14.95
N ARG A 210 4.00 9.53 -15.77
CA ARG A 210 4.04 8.11 -15.37
C ARG A 210 5.08 7.83 -14.29
N ASN A 211 6.32 8.33 -14.47
CA ASN A 211 7.46 7.88 -13.67
C ASN A 211 8.45 8.96 -13.20
N GLY A 212 8.26 10.22 -13.58
CA GLY A 212 9.09 11.35 -13.14
C GLY A 212 10.54 11.37 -13.66
N THR A 213 10.95 10.44 -14.54
CA THR A 213 12.36 10.34 -14.95
C THR A 213 12.72 11.21 -16.17
N ALA A 214 11.73 11.63 -16.95
CA ALA A 214 11.99 12.44 -18.14
C ALA A 214 12.21 13.92 -17.76
N LYS A 215 13.39 14.48 -18.05
CA LYS A 215 13.60 15.94 -17.98
C LYS A 215 12.72 16.61 -19.05
N VAL A 216 11.65 17.28 -18.61
CA VAL A 216 10.77 18.04 -19.51
C VAL A 216 11.31 19.45 -19.67
N ASN A 217 11.63 19.84 -20.91
CA ASN A 217 11.99 21.21 -21.24
C ASN A 217 10.81 21.92 -21.91
N PHE A 218 9.99 22.58 -21.09
CA PHE A 218 8.79 23.29 -21.56
C PHE A 218 9.12 24.39 -22.59
N LYS A 219 10.23 25.14 -22.42
CA LYS A 219 10.68 26.14 -23.41
C LYS A 219 10.86 25.53 -24.81
N LYS A 220 11.44 24.32 -24.88
CA LYS A 220 11.62 23.60 -26.15
C LYS A 220 10.29 23.11 -26.72
N ILE A 221 9.36 22.66 -25.88
CA ILE A 221 8.01 22.24 -26.29
C ILE A 221 7.28 23.43 -26.93
N PHE A 222 7.26 24.59 -26.27
CA PHE A 222 6.62 25.79 -26.80
C PHE A 222 7.24 26.24 -28.14
N LYS A 223 8.57 26.23 -28.24
CA LYS A 223 9.27 26.55 -29.51
C LYS A 223 8.87 25.60 -30.65
N ASN A 224 8.75 24.30 -30.36
CA ASN A 224 8.37 23.30 -31.36
C ASN A 224 6.91 23.45 -31.82
N LEU A 225 6.01 23.82 -30.91
CA LEU A 225 4.60 24.05 -31.25
C LEU A 225 4.40 25.33 -32.07
N LYS A 226 5.10 26.42 -31.73
CA LYS A 226 5.08 27.67 -32.52
C LYS A 226 5.59 27.45 -33.95
N LYS A 227 6.63 26.62 -34.13
CA LYS A 227 7.15 26.24 -35.47
C LYS A 227 6.20 25.41 -36.34
N LYS A 228 5.21 24.72 -35.76
CA LYS A 228 4.21 23.95 -36.53
C LYS A 228 3.01 24.81 -36.96
N ARG A 229 2.87 26.01 -36.39
CA ARG A 229 1.77 26.96 -36.68
C ARG A 229 2.15 28.01 -37.74
N ASN A 230 3.44 28.15 -38.04
CA ASN A 230 3.98 28.92 -39.16
C ASN A 230 4.32 27.98 -40.31
#